data_AF-A0A2V5MW36-F1
#
_entry.id   AF-A0A2V5MW36-F1
#
_cell.length_a   1.000
_cell.length_b   1.000
_cell.length_c   1.000
_cell.angle_alpha   90.00
_cell.angle_beta   90.00
_cell.angle_gamma   90.00
#
_symmetry.space_group_name_H-M   'P 1'
#
loop_
_entity.id
_entity.type
_entity.pdbx_description
1 polymer ?
#
loop_
_entity_poly.entity_id
_entity_poly.type
_entity_poly.pdbx_seq_one_letter_code
_entity_poly.pdbx_strand_id
1 'polypeptide(L)'
;SAKDFLELTKIKIDSKQSGLLMIGGGVPKNFAQDTVVAGDYLGFDVGMHKYAVQITVADVRDGALSSSTLKEANSWGKVDLGAEQMVYAEATVALPLIASYAYHKGSWKNRAARTYTKLLDNTVPMPVSNRQAEMAPAAAASS
;
A
#
# COMPACT_ATOMS: atom_id res chain seq x y z
N SER A 1 -7.13 -10.67 -7.48
CA SER A 1 -8.42 -11.20 -7.02
C SER A 1 -8.90 -10.43 -5.80
N ALA A 2 -10.20 -10.48 -5.46
CA ALA A 2 -10.71 -9.90 -4.21
C ALA A 2 -10.03 -10.53 -2.97
N LYS A 3 -9.70 -11.83 -3.05
CA LYS A 3 -8.94 -12.53 -2.02
C LYS A 3 -7.55 -11.90 -1.81
N ASP A 4 -6.78 -11.72 -2.87
CA ASP A 4 -5.42 -11.14 -2.77
C ASP A 4 -5.44 -9.72 -2.20
N PHE A 5 -6.45 -8.91 -2.57
CA PHE A 5 -6.57 -7.55 -2.07
C PHE A 5 -6.89 -7.53 -0.57
N LEU A 6 -7.79 -8.44 -0.13
CA LEU A 6 -8.09 -8.61 1.29
C LEU A 6 -6.85 -9.08 2.06
N GLU A 7 -6.10 -10.06 1.55
CA GLU A 7 -4.87 -10.55 2.19
C GLU A 7 -3.80 -9.46 2.30
N LEU A 8 -3.61 -8.67 1.25
CA LEU A 8 -2.70 -7.53 1.28
C LEU A 8 -3.14 -6.46 2.29
N THR A 9 -4.44 -6.20 2.38
CA THR A 9 -5.04 -5.28 3.36
C THR A 9 -4.82 -5.79 4.78
N LYS A 10 -4.98 -7.09 5.03
CA LYS A 10 -4.68 -7.72 6.33
C LYS A 10 -3.22 -7.51 6.73
N ILE A 11 -2.28 -7.72 5.80
CA ILE A 11 -0.85 -7.47 6.04
C ILE A 11 -0.61 -6.01 6.39
N LYS A 12 -1.30 -5.08 5.71
CA LYS A 12 -1.18 -3.65 5.98
C LYS A 12 -1.71 -3.28 7.37
N ILE A 13 -2.86 -3.82 7.79
CA ILE A 13 -3.45 -3.61 9.12
C ILE A 13 -2.51 -4.10 10.23
N ASP A 14 -1.91 -5.28 10.08
CA ASP A 14 -0.98 -5.84 11.07
C ASP A 14 0.39 -5.13 11.09
N SER A 15 0.75 -4.48 9.99
CA SER A 15 2.03 -3.80 9.86
C SER A 15 2.04 -2.44 10.56
N LYS A 16 2.80 -2.33 11.66
CA LYS A 16 3.03 -1.05 12.37
C LYS A 16 3.44 0.10 11.45
N GLN A 17 4.25 -0.18 10.43
CA GLN A 17 4.77 0.76 9.43
C GLN A 17 4.97 0.02 8.11
N SER A 18 4.79 0.72 6.99
CA SER A 18 4.92 0.12 5.64
C SER A 18 5.63 1.08 4.69
N GLY A 19 6.34 0.53 3.70
CA GLY A 19 6.90 1.28 2.60
C GLY A 19 6.53 0.65 1.25
N LEU A 20 6.47 1.47 0.21
CA LEU A 20 6.20 1.08 -1.16
C LEU A 20 7.45 1.27 -2.02
N LEU A 21 7.82 0.23 -2.77
CA LEU A 21 8.75 0.32 -3.89
C LEU A 21 7.96 -0.09 -5.13
N MET A 22 7.69 0.87 -6.01
CA MET A 22 6.83 0.69 -7.17
C MET A 22 7.67 0.87 -8.44
N ILE A 23 7.49 -0.06 -9.38
CA ILE A 23 8.18 -0.06 -10.66
C ILE A 23 7.11 0.14 -11.73
N GLY A 24 7.15 1.28 -12.41
CA GLY A 24 6.13 1.75 -13.33
C GLY A 24 4.94 2.42 -12.63
N GLY A 25 3.73 2.04 -13.05
CA GLY A 25 2.47 2.62 -12.59
C GLY A 25 1.29 1.66 -12.84
N GLY A 26 0.09 2.23 -12.99
CA GLY A 26 -1.10 1.51 -13.41
C GLY A 26 -1.77 0.77 -12.27
N VAL A 27 -2.35 -0.40 -12.58
CA VAL A 27 -3.08 -1.22 -11.61
C VAL A 27 -2.20 -1.67 -10.44
N PRO A 28 -0.95 -2.19 -10.64
CA PRO A 28 -0.13 -2.63 -9.52
C PRO A 28 0.19 -1.52 -8.51
N LYS A 29 0.33 -0.26 -8.98
CA LYS A 29 0.54 0.92 -8.12
C LYS A 29 -0.65 1.14 -7.19
N ASN A 30 -1.85 1.24 -7.77
CA ASN A 30 -3.06 1.54 -7.01
C ASN A 30 -3.47 0.36 -6.12
N PHE A 31 -3.35 -0.87 -6.62
CA PHE A 31 -3.65 -2.06 -5.86
C PHE A 31 -2.85 -2.16 -4.55
N ALA A 32 -1.58 -1.73 -4.56
CA ALA A 32 -0.77 -1.68 -3.35
C ALA A 32 -1.16 -0.50 -2.43
N GLN A 33 -1.40 0.68 -2.99
CA GLN A 33 -1.72 1.90 -2.25
C GLN A 33 -3.12 1.88 -1.60
N ASP A 34 -4.10 1.27 -2.26
CA ASP A 34 -5.50 1.24 -1.83
C ASP A 34 -5.72 0.38 -0.59
N THR A 35 -4.71 -0.37 -0.14
CA THR A 35 -4.76 -1.16 1.10
C THR A 35 -4.95 -0.30 2.34
N VAL A 36 -4.48 0.95 2.31
CA VAL A 36 -4.71 1.92 3.41
C VAL A 36 -6.18 2.31 3.45
N VAL A 37 -6.74 2.69 2.30
CA VAL A 37 -8.14 3.10 2.16
C VAL A 37 -9.07 1.93 2.48
N ALA A 38 -8.72 0.71 2.06
CA ALA A 38 -9.49 -0.49 2.39
C ALA A 38 -9.47 -0.78 3.89
N GLY A 39 -8.32 -0.62 4.55
CA GLY A 39 -8.21 -0.78 6.00
C GLY A 39 -9.04 0.23 6.78
N ASP A 40 -8.97 1.51 6.38
CA ASP A 40 -9.79 2.58 6.95
C ASP A 40 -11.28 2.33 6.70
N TYR A 41 -11.64 1.94 5.48
CA TYR A 41 -13.01 1.57 5.13
C TYR A 41 -13.53 0.45 6.02
N LEU A 42 -12.73 -0.60 6.29
CA LEU A 42 -13.05 -1.70 7.21
C LEU A 42 -13.08 -1.29 8.70
N GLY A 43 -12.85 -0.02 9.00
CA GLY A 43 -12.95 0.57 10.34
C GLY A 43 -11.70 0.40 11.21
N PHE A 44 -10.57 0.02 10.62
CA PHE A 44 -9.27 -0.04 11.28
C PHE A 44 -8.54 1.30 11.15
N ASP A 45 -7.87 1.73 12.21
CA ASP A 45 -6.96 2.88 12.13
C ASP A 45 -5.65 2.44 11.46
N VAL A 46 -5.55 2.73 10.17
CA VAL A 46 -4.42 2.31 9.33
C VAL A 46 -3.68 3.55 8.85
N GLY A 47 -2.47 3.76 9.37
CA GLY A 47 -1.63 4.88 8.94
C GLY A 47 -1.20 4.77 7.47
N MET A 48 -0.92 5.92 6.85
CA MET A 48 -0.42 6.02 5.46
C MET A 48 0.87 5.21 5.26
N HIS A 49 1.23 4.90 4.01
CA HIS A 49 2.56 4.35 3.73
C HIS A 49 3.63 5.41 4.01
N LYS A 50 4.51 5.15 4.98
CA LYS A 50 5.55 6.10 5.44
C LYS A 50 6.65 6.36 4.41
N TYR A 51 6.97 5.35 3.61
CA TYR A 51 8.01 5.42 2.61
C TYR A 51 7.42 5.10 1.24
N ALA A 52 7.78 5.85 0.20
CA ALA A 52 7.37 5.54 -1.15
C ALA A 52 8.47 5.88 -2.14
N VAL A 53 8.89 4.90 -2.94
CA VAL A 53 9.75 5.13 -4.10
C VAL A 53 9.02 4.61 -5.32
N GLN A 54 8.84 5.45 -6.32
CA GLN A 54 8.25 5.06 -7.60
C GLN A 54 9.26 5.30 -8.72
N ILE A 55 9.68 4.23 -9.39
CA ILE A 55 10.44 4.32 -10.64
C ILE A 55 9.43 4.38 -11.77
N THR A 56 9.46 5.38 -12.64
CA THR A 56 8.48 5.50 -13.72
C THR A 56 9.03 6.27 -14.91
N VAL A 57 8.49 5.98 -16.09
CA VAL A 57 8.66 6.80 -17.30
C VAL A 57 7.38 7.59 -17.65
N ALA A 58 6.30 7.39 -16.88
CA ALA A 58 5.02 8.03 -17.10
C ALA A 58 5.10 9.54 -16.82
N ASP A 59 4.49 10.32 -17.70
CA ASP A 59 4.47 11.77 -17.60
C ASP A 59 3.24 12.21 -16.82
N VAL A 60 3.44 12.97 -15.75
CA VAL A 60 2.36 13.48 -14.88
C VAL A 60 1.30 14.31 -15.64
N ARG A 61 1.64 14.84 -16.82
CA ARG A 61 0.73 15.63 -17.67
C ARG A 61 -0.31 14.78 -18.39
N ASP A 62 -0.08 13.48 -18.54
CA ASP A 62 -1.00 12.59 -19.25
C ASP A 62 -2.28 12.30 -18.43
N GLY A 63 -2.29 12.62 -17.13
CA GLY A 63 -3.43 12.43 -16.23
C GLY A 63 -3.84 10.96 -16.05
N ALA A 64 -3.04 10.02 -16.53
CA ALA A 64 -3.33 8.61 -16.46
C ALA A 64 -3.17 8.07 -15.02
N LEU A 65 -3.88 6.98 -14.74
CA LEU A 65 -3.71 6.24 -13.49
C LEU A 65 -2.23 5.84 -13.24
N SER A 66 -1.47 5.64 -14.32
CA SER A 66 -0.04 5.36 -14.28
C SER A 66 0.83 6.55 -13.84
N SER A 67 0.44 7.77 -14.18
CA SER A 67 1.20 9.00 -13.91
C SER A 67 0.76 9.76 -12.67
N SER A 68 -0.36 9.36 -12.04
CA SER A 68 -0.79 9.92 -10.76
C SER A 68 0.37 10.01 -9.76
N THR A 69 0.55 11.22 -9.22
CA THR A 69 1.74 11.59 -8.42
C THR A 69 1.64 11.09 -6.99
N LEU A 70 2.78 11.01 -6.29
CA LEU A 70 2.78 10.70 -4.85
C LEU A 70 2.10 11.80 -4.01
N LYS A 71 2.08 13.05 -4.50
CA LYS A 71 1.30 14.16 -3.90
C LYS A 71 -0.20 13.95 -4.03
N GLU A 72 -0.66 13.45 -5.16
CA GLU A 72 -2.06 13.06 -5.33
C GLU A 72 -2.40 11.85 -4.45
N ALA A 73 -1.53 10.83 -4.39
CA ALA A 73 -1.73 9.71 -3.48
C ALA A 73 -1.79 10.15 -2.00
N ASN A 74 -1.04 11.19 -1.63
CA ASN A 74 -1.09 11.80 -0.31
C ASN A 74 -2.45 12.45 -0.01
N SER A 75 -3.05 13.19 -0.95
CA SER A 75 -4.35 13.83 -0.74
C SER A 75 -5.48 12.82 -0.48
N TRP A 76 -5.29 11.57 -0.89
CA TRP A 76 -6.22 10.46 -0.65
C TRP A 76 -5.91 9.64 0.61
N GLY A 77 -4.95 10.06 1.45
CA GLY A 77 -4.60 9.29 2.65
C GLY A 77 -3.74 8.06 2.36
N LYS A 78 -3.18 7.88 1.16
CA LYS A 78 -2.47 6.63 0.79
C LYS A 78 -1.00 6.65 1.19
N VAL A 79 -0.29 7.74 0.88
CA VAL A 79 1.18 7.86 1.02
C VAL A 79 1.57 9.11 1.79
N ASP A 80 2.41 8.97 2.82
CA ASP A 80 3.01 10.09 3.55
C ASP A 80 4.10 10.79 2.69
N LEU A 81 4.17 12.12 2.75
CA LEU A 81 5.17 12.91 2.03
C LEU A 81 6.50 13.05 2.77
N GLY A 82 6.61 12.57 4.01
CA GLY A 82 7.84 12.69 4.80
C GLY A 82 9.06 11.96 4.21
N ALA A 83 8.84 10.88 3.44
CA ALA A 83 9.92 10.12 2.80
C ALA A 83 9.45 9.48 1.48
N GLU A 84 9.18 10.33 0.49
CA GLU A 84 8.74 9.94 -0.85
C GLU A 84 9.76 10.33 -1.93
N GLN A 85 9.83 9.55 -3.01
CA GLN A 85 10.58 9.91 -4.20
C GLN A 85 10.01 9.29 -5.48
N MET A 86 9.69 10.13 -6.47
CA MET A 86 9.52 9.72 -7.86
C MET A 86 10.86 9.74 -8.61
N VAL A 87 11.24 8.63 -9.22
CA VAL A 87 12.47 8.44 -10.02
C VAL A 87 12.06 8.31 -11.48
N TYR A 88 12.26 9.38 -12.25
CA TYR A 88 11.95 9.41 -13.68
C TYR A 88 13.05 8.73 -14.49
N ALA A 89 12.97 7.41 -14.61
CA ALA A 89 13.96 6.59 -15.29
C ALA A 89 13.35 5.26 -15.74
N GLU A 90 13.99 4.62 -16.70
CA GLU A 90 13.65 3.27 -17.11
C GLU A 90 14.09 2.26 -16.02
N ALA A 91 13.25 1.26 -15.77
CA ALA A 91 13.37 0.34 -14.65
C ALA A 91 14.62 -0.54 -14.73
N THR A 92 15.01 -1.00 -15.92
CA THR A 92 16.20 -1.86 -16.10
C THR A 92 17.50 -1.13 -15.81
N VAL A 93 17.51 0.21 -15.81
CA VAL A 93 18.66 1.01 -15.38
C VAL A 93 18.57 1.37 -13.88
N ALA A 94 17.43 1.92 -13.45
CA ALA A 94 17.31 2.44 -12.09
C ALA A 94 17.27 1.34 -11.02
N LEU A 95 16.56 0.24 -11.27
CA LEU A 95 16.34 -0.80 -10.26
C LEU A 95 17.64 -1.53 -9.88
N PRO A 96 18.51 -1.98 -10.81
CA PRO A 96 19.77 -2.62 -10.44
C PRO A 96 20.71 -1.70 -9.65
N LEU A 97 20.73 -0.39 -9.95
CA LEU A 97 21.55 0.58 -9.22
C LEU A 97 21.06 0.74 -7.76
N ILE A 98 19.75 0.91 -7.58
CA ILE A 98 19.13 1.03 -6.25
C ILE A 98 19.35 -0.26 -5.45
N ALA A 99 19.11 -1.42 -6.08
CA ALA A 99 19.28 -2.73 -5.44
C ALA A 99 20.74 -2.98 -5.06
N SER A 100 21.69 -2.69 -5.96
CA SER A 100 23.12 -2.83 -5.72
C SER A 100 23.56 -1.97 -4.53
N TYR A 101 23.16 -0.69 -4.50
CA TYR A 101 23.49 0.19 -3.38
C TYR A 101 22.91 -0.31 -2.06
N ALA A 102 21.61 -0.68 -2.04
CA ALA A 102 20.94 -1.17 -0.83
C ALA A 102 21.56 -2.48 -0.31
N TYR A 103 21.98 -3.37 -1.21
CA TYR A 103 22.65 -4.62 -0.87
C TYR A 103 24.02 -4.37 -0.24
N HIS A 104 24.85 -3.54 -0.89
CA HIS A 104 26.20 -3.24 -0.42
C HIS A 104 26.24 -2.37 0.86
N LYS A 105 25.20 -1.56 1.10
CA LYS A 105 25.03 -0.86 2.39
C LYS A 105 24.87 -1.80 3.58
N GLY A 106 24.41 -3.03 3.36
CA GLY A 106 24.36 -4.06 4.40
C GLY A 106 23.26 -3.87 5.45
N SER A 107 22.37 -2.88 5.31
CA SER A 107 21.26 -2.61 6.26
C SER A 107 20.33 -3.81 6.44
N TRP A 108 20.28 -4.72 5.46
CA TRP A 108 19.50 -5.96 5.53
C TRP A 108 20.05 -6.98 6.53
N LYS A 109 21.35 -6.94 6.85
CA LYS A 109 22.01 -7.95 7.71
C LYS A 109 21.46 -7.96 9.15
N ASN A 110 21.06 -6.79 9.65
CA ASN A 110 20.53 -6.63 11.01
C ASN A 110 18.99 -6.58 11.04
N ARG A 111 18.33 -6.81 9.89
CA ARG A 111 16.88 -6.70 9.80
C ARG A 111 16.22 -8.04 10.17
N ALA A 112 15.32 -8.01 11.14
CA ALA A 112 14.51 -9.17 11.47
C ALA A 112 13.63 -9.58 10.27
N ALA A 113 13.62 -10.87 9.95
CA ALA A 113 12.75 -11.43 8.93
C ALA A 113 11.28 -11.22 9.31
N ARG A 114 10.45 -10.83 8.33
CA ARG A 114 8.99 -10.74 8.50
C ARG A 114 8.37 -11.96 7.83
N THR A 115 7.51 -12.66 8.54
CA THR A 115 6.84 -13.87 8.02
C THR A 115 5.34 -13.62 7.88
N TYR A 116 4.97 -12.60 7.10
CA TYR A 116 3.58 -12.18 6.92
C TYR A 116 2.67 -13.28 6.35
N THR A 117 3.23 -14.26 5.62
CA THR A 117 2.48 -15.42 5.12
C THR A 117 1.79 -16.19 6.25
N LYS A 118 2.41 -16.29 7.44
CA LYS A 118 1.80 -16.97 8.61
C LYS A 118 0.51 -16.31 9.08
N LEU A 119 0.31 -15.03 8.78
CA LEU A 119 -0.92 -14.30 9.09
C LEU A 119 -2.08 -14.77 8.21
N LEU A 120 -1.79 -15.33 7.03
CA LEU A 120 -2.77 -15.79 6.06
C LEU A 120 -3.17 -17.25 6.25
N ASP A 121 -2.36 -18.03 6.98
CA ASP A 121 -2.62 -19.45 7.27
C ASP A 121 -3.85 -19.65 8.18
N ASN A 122 -4.18 -18.64 8.99
CA ASN A 122 -5.37 -18.65 9.84
C ASN A 122 -6.53 -17.95 9.14
N THR A 123 -7.59 -18.70 8.79
CA THR A 123 -8.82 -18.18 8.17
C THR A 123 -9.73 -17.49 9.18
N VAL A 124 -9.19 -16.71 10.11
CA VAL A 124 -10.02 -15.91 11.02
C VAL A 124 -10.72 -14.85 10.17
N PRO A 125 -12.07 -14.80 10.16
CA PRO A 125 -12.81 -13.72 9.54
C PRO A 125 -12.33 -12.40 10.14
N MET A 126 -12.10 -11.38 9.33
CA MET A 126 -11.72 -10.08 9.87
C MET A 126 -12.82 -9.60 10.80
N PRO A 127 -12.53 -9.31 12.08
CA PRO A 127 -13.51 -8.66 12.92
C PRO A 127 -13.78 -7.30 12.30
N VAL A 128 -15.01 -7.08 11.82
CA VAL A 128 -15.46 -5.77 11.41
C VAL A 128 -15.47 -4.90 12.66
N SER A 129 -14.81 -3.73 12.62
CA SER A 129 -14.75 -2.89 13.81
C SER A 129 -16.15 -2.39 14.19
N ASN A 130 -16.41 -2.21 15.49
CA ASN A 130 -17.74 -1.83 16.02
C ASN A 130 -18.31 -0.54 15.38
N ARG A 131 -17.47 0.31 14.75
CA ARG A 131 -17.93 1.52 14.04
C ARG A 131 -18.77 1.23 12.80
N GLN A 132 -18.58 0.10 12.12
CA GLN A 132 -19.43 -0.29 10.99
C GLN A 132 -20.71 -1.00 11.43
N ALA A 133 -20.71 -1.67 12.59
CA ALA A 133 -21.92 -2.29 13.15
C ALA A 133 -23.00 -1.24 13.48
N GLU A 134 -22.60 -0.02 13.82
CA GLU A 134 -23.51 1.12 14.07
C GLU A 134 -23.98 1.85 12.80
N MET A 135 -23.34 1.63 11.64
CA MET A 135 -23.69 2.28 10.37
C MET A 135 -24.52 1.38 9.41
N ALA A 136 -24.89 0.16 9.84
CA ALA A 136 -25.80 -0.67 9.07
C ALA A 136 -27.18 0.01 8.95
N PRO A 137 -27.76 0.15 7.74
CA PRO A 137 -29.04 0.83 7.60
C PRO A 137 -30.15 0.04 8.31
N ALA A 138 -30.96 0.74 9.09
CA ALA A 138 -32.22 0.27 9.65
C ALA A 138 -33.27 0.04 8.55
N ALA A 139 -33.03 -0.89 7.63
CA ALA A 139 -33.89 -1.18 6.48
C ALA A 139 -34.54 -2.57 6.57
N ALA A 140 -35.03 -2.95 7.76
CA ALA A 140 -35.80 -4.19 7.95
C ALA A 140 -36.93 -4.03 8.99
N ALA A 141 -37.59 -2.88 9.03
CA ALA A 141 -38.79 -2.66 9.86
C ALA A 141 -39.82 -1.78 9.15
N SER A 142 -40.23 -2.20 7.95
CA SER A 142 -41.51 -1.79 7.34
C SER A 142 -41.86 -2.74 6.20
N SER A 143 -42.45 -3.89 6.54
CA SER A 143 -43.33 -4.67 5.67
C SER A 143 -44.19 -5.55 6.56
#